data_AF-A0A4U9D8Y0-F1
#
_entry.id   AF-A0A4U9D8Y0-F1
#
_cell.length_a   1.000
_cell.length_b   1.000
_cell.length_c   1.000
_cell.angle_alpha   90.00
_cell.angle_beta   90.00
_cell.angle_gamma   90.00
#
_symmetry.space_group_name_H-M   'P 1'
#
loop_
_entity.id
_entity.type
_entity.pdbx_description
1 polymer ?
#
loop_
_entity_poly.entity_id
_entity_poly.type
_entity_poly.pdbx_seq_one_letter_code
_entity_poly.pdbx_strand_id
1 'polypeptide(L)'
;MRVKRRGKHEFTSIEVERYVGGGLNQHIETARVKLTNPDITVNLEIENDRLLLVKGRYEGIGGFPIGTQEDVLSLISGGFDSGVSSYMLMRRGCRVHYCFFNLGGAAHEIGVRQVAHYLWNRFGSSHRVRFVAINFEPVVGEILEKVDDGQMGVVLKRMMVRAASQVAERYGVQALVTGEALGQVSSQTLTNLRLIDNVSDTLILRPLISHDKEHIINLAREIGTEDFARTMPEYCGVISKSPTVKAVKAKIEAEEQNFDFSILEKVVAEANNVDIRDIAQQTQQEVVEVETVSGFGPNDVILDIRSVDEQDEKPLKVEGVEVVSLPFYKLSTQFG
;
A
#
# COMPACT_ATOMS: atom_id res chain seq x y z
N MET A 1 43.23 2.30 16.61
CA MET A 1 42.94 3.65 16.10
C MET A 1 42.57 3.55 14.63
N ARG A 2 41.60 4.36 14.19
CA ARG A 2 41.29 4.59 12.78
C ARG A 2 41.02 6.08 12.60
N VAL A 3 41.78 6.75 11.73
CA VAL A 3 41.65 8.19 11.48
C VAL A 3 41.28 8.42 10.01
N LYS A 4 40.22 9.19 9.79
CA LYS A 4 39.89 9.77 8.48
C LYS A 4 40.15 11.26 8.49
N ARG A 5 40.55 11.80 7.35
CA ARG A 5 40.87 13.21 7.19
C ARG A 5 40.19 13.77 5.95
N ARG A 6 39.58 14.94 6.08
CA ARG A 6 38.98 15.72 4.99
C ARG A 6 39.47 17.17 5.11
N GLY A 7 40.10 17.71 4.07
CA GLY A 7 40.72 19.04 4.06
C GLY A 7 42.25 19.02 3.88
N LYS A 8 42.92 20.16 4.10
CA LYS A 8 44.38 20.31 3.95
C LYS A 8 45.06 20.41 5.33
N HIS A 9 46.07 19.56 5.56
CA HIS A 9 46.76 19.46 6.85
C HIS A 9 48.22 19.07 6.59
N GLU A 10 49.12 19.54 7.45
CA GLU A 10 50.57 19.20 7.43
C GLU A 10 50.86 17.79 7.95
N PHE A 11 49.84 17.06 8.40
CA PHE A 11 49.95 15.70 8.92
C PHE A 11 49.03 14.72 8.18
N THR A 12 49.42 13.46 8.21
CA THR A 12 48.71 12.32 7.64
C THR A 12 47.82 11.63 8.69
N SER A 13 46.82 10.87 8.23
CA SER A 13 46.00 10.06 9.14
C SER A 13 46.84 9.08 9.96
N ILE A 14 47.89 8.51 9.37
CA ILE A 14 48.77 7.54 10.03
C ILE A 14 49.58 8.21 11.15
N GLU A 15 50.08 9.43 10.93
CA GLU A 15 50.79 10.18 11.98
C GLU A 15 49.88 10.48 13.17
N VAL A 16 48.62 10.84 12.92
CA VAL A 16 47.62 11.02 13.98
C VAL A 16 47.33 9.71 14.69
N GLU A 17 47.13 8.61 13.95
CA GLU A 17 46.91 7.28 14.55
C GLU A 17 48.06 6.87 15.47
N ARG A 18 49.30 7.13 15.07
CA ARG A 18 50.50 6.84 15.87
C ARG A 18 50.61 7.76 17.07
N TYR A 19 50.41 9.07 16.90
CA TYR A 19 50.51 10.06 17.97
C TYR A 19 49.45 9.82 19.04
N VAL A 20 48.18 9.77 18.64
CA VAL A 20 47.06 9.57 19.57
C VAL A 20 47.07 8.15 20.13
N GLY A 21 47.32 7.14 19.29
CA GLY A 21 47.42 5.74 19.75
C GLY A 21 48.56 5.53 20.75
N GLY A 22 49.71 6.19 20.52
CA GLY A 22 50.83 6.22 21.45
C GLY A 22 50.45 6.91 22.78
N GLY A 23 49.78 8.06 22.70
CA GLY A 23 49.27 8.77 23.88
C GLY A 23 48.33 7.91 24.73
N LEU A 24 47.37 7.22 24.09
CA LEU A 24 46.47 6.29 24.79
C LEU A 24 47.22 5.13 25.44
N ASN A 25 48.21 4.55 24.74
CA ASN A 25 49.01 3.44 25.25
C ASN A 25 49.91 3.85 26.43
N GLN A 26 50.31 5.12 26.53
CA GLN A 26 51.11 5.64 27.64
C GLN A 26 50.26 5.98 28.88
N HIS A 27 49.00 6.41 28.69
CA HIS A 27 48.15 6.90 29.79
C HIS A 27 47.12 5.88 30.28
N ILE A 28 46.92 4.78 29.55
CA ILE A 28 45.99 3.71 29.92
C ILE A 28 46.78 2.42 30.09
N GLU A 29 47.00 2.03 31.34
CA GLU A 29 47.87 0.90 31.71
C GLU A 29 47.47 -0.43 31.04
N THR A 30 46.16 -0.63 30.84
CA THR A 30 45.58 -1.83 30.21
C THR A 30 45.52 -1.76 28.69
N ALA A 31 45.71 -0.59 28.08
CA ALA A 31 45.59 -0.45 26.63
C ALA A 31 46.77 -1.13 25.91
N ARG A 32 46.47 -1.88 24.86
CA ARG A 32 47.47 -2.47 23.96
C ARG A 32 47.00 -2.28 22.51
N VAL A 33 47.93 -2.00 21.62
CA VAL A 33 47.61 -1.84 20.20
C VAL A 33 47.37 -3.23 19.57
N LYS A 34 46.17 -3.42 19.02
CA LYS A 34 45.78 -4.64 18.29
C LYS A 34 45.19 -4.23 16.94
N LEU A 35 45.77 -4.72 15.84
CA LEU A 35 45.33 -4.35 14.48
C LEU A 35 44.20 -5.25 13.95
N THR A 36 44.14 -6.49 14.43
CA THR A 36 43.16 -7.50 14.01
C THR A 36 42.21 -7.82 15.16
N ASN A 37 40.91 -7.69 14.95
CA ASN A 37 39.86 -7.90 15.96
C ASN A 37 40.13 -7.19 17.32
N PRO A 38 40.27 -5.85 17.33
CA PRO A 38 40.43 -5.08 18.56
C PRO A 38 39.14 -5.05 19.39
N ASP A 39 39.27 -5.01 20.72
CA ASP A 39 38.12 -4.91 21.62
C ASP A 39 37.42 -3.54 21.48
N ILE A 40 38.22 -2.49 21.25
CA ILE A 40 37.73 -1.13 21.03
C ILE A 40 38.47 -0.53 19.82
N THR A 41 37.70 -0.04 18.85
CA THR A 41 38.23 0.81 17.78
C THR A 41 37.86 2.25 18.05
N VAL A 42 38.86 3.08 18.39
CA VAL A 42 38.69 4.53 18.46
C VAL A 42 38.76 5.12 17.05
N ASN A 43 37.64 5.67 16.60
CA ASN A 43 37.47 6.29 15.30
C ASN A 43 37.51 7.81 15.43
N LEU A 44 38.42 8.45 14.70
CA LEU A 44 38.53 9.91 14.64
C LEU A 44 38.30 10.38 13.21
N GLU A 45 37.53 11.45 13.05
CA GLU A 45 37.39 12.15 11.79
C GLU A 45 37.87 13.59 11.95
N ILE A 46 38.85 13.98 11.14
CA ILE A 46 39.37 15.34 11.12
C ILE A 46 38.81 16.03 9.88
N GLU A 47 37.97 17.05 10.10
CA GLU A 47 37.40 17.87 9.05
C GLU A 47 37.87 19.32 9.24
N ASN A 48 38.81 19.74 8.39
CA ASN A 48 39.50 21.02 8.51
C ASN A 48 40.08 21.23 9.93
N ASP A 49 39.63 22.26 10.65
CA ASP A 49 40.08 22.60 12.00
C ASP A 49 39.34 21.84 13.12
N ARG A 50 38.47 20.88 12.77
CA ARG A 50 37.63 20.14 13.73
C ARG A 50 38.04 18.68 13.83
N LEU A 51 38.13 18.19 15.07
CA LEU A 51 38.29 16.78 15.39
C LEU A 51 36.97 16.22 15.93
N LEU A 52 36.40 15.22 15.25
CA LEU A 52 35.23 14.49 15.67
C LEU A 52 35.62 13.10 16.18
N LEU A 53 35.15 12.75 17.38
CA LEU A 53 35.25 11.40 17.93
C LEU A 53 33.98 10.61 17.56
N VAL A 54 34.12 9.61 16.70
CA VAL A 54 33.01 8.77 16.26
C VAL A 54 32.81 7.62 17.26
N LYS A 55 31.78 7.75 18.10
CA LYS A 55 31.43 6.75 19.12
C LYS A 55 30.61 5.57 18.58
N GLY A 56 29.87 5.79 17.49
CA GLY A 56 29.02 4.78 16.88
C GLY A 56 28.60 5.20 15.48
N ARG A 57 28.33 4.21 14.64
CA ARG A 57 27.74 4.40 13.31
C ARG A 57 26.51 3.50 13.24
N TYR A 58 25.38 4.12 12.97
CA TYR A 58 24.10 3.43 12.85
C TYR A 58 23.68 3.52 11.39
N GLU A 59 23.41 2.37 10.78
CA GLU A 59 22.86 2.34 9.44
C GLU A 59 21.43 2.87 9.50
N GLY A 60 21.16 3.89 8.68
CA GLY A 60 19.80 4.37 8.49
C GLY A 60 19.04 3.44 7.55
N ILE A 61 17.80 3.81 7.28
CA ILE A 61 16.95 3.10 6.31
C ILE A 61 17.61 3.09 4.92
N GLY A 62 18.42 4.10 4.59
CA GLY A 62 19.03 4.25 3.26
C GLY A 62 18.01 4.70 2.21
N GLY A 63 18.34 4.56 0.93
CA GLY A 63 17.51 5.06 -0.17
C GLY A 63 17.79 6.51 -0.56
N PHE A 64 16.80 7.17 -1.15
CA PHE A 64 16.91 8.55 -1.66
C PHE A 64 16.03 9.50 -0.85
N PRO A 65 16.41 10.79 -0.70
CA PRO A 65 15.55 11.78 -0.08
C PRO A 65 14.22 11.90 -0.84
N ILE A 66 13.11 11.95 -0.11
CA ILE A 66 11.78 12.15 -0.70
C ILE A 66 11.72 13.50 -1.42
N GLY A 67 11.07 13.52 -2.59
CA GLY A 67 10.98 14.69 -3.46
C GLY A 67 12.14 14.82 -4.45
N THR A 68 13.12 13.90 -4.42
CA THR A 68 14.19 13.85 -5.45
C THR A 68 13.75 13.14 -6.71
N GLN A 69 12.68 12.34 -6.64
CA GLN A 69 12.01 11.74 -7.79
C GLN A 69 10.61 12.34 -7.95
N GLU A 70 10.00 12.09 -9.10
CA GLU A 70 8.64 12.54 -9.42
C GLU A 70 7.59 11.89 -8.51
N ASP A 71 6.41 12.51 -8.52
CA ASP A 71 5.26 12.07 -7.74
C ASP A 71 4.66 10.80 -8.35
N VAL A 72 4.17 9.90 -7.50
CA VAL A 72 3.52 8.65 -7.91
C VAL A 72 2.21 8.46 -7.15
N LEU A 73 1.25 7.74 -7.75
CA LEU A 73 -0.06 7.45 -7.16
C LEU A 73 -0.14 5.95 -6.85
N SER A 74 -0.03 5.58 -5.58
CA SER A 74 -0.13 4.20 -5.14
C SER A 74 -1.57 3.76 -4.96
N LEU A 75 -1.93 2.63 -5.59
CA LEU A 75 -3.20 1.97 -5.39
C LEU A 75 -3.15 1.20 -4.06
N ILE A 76 -3.58 1.87 -3.00
CA ILE A 76 -3.52 1.35 -1.64
C ILE A 76 -4.79 0.56 -1.33
N SER A 77 -4.64 -0.65 -0.82
CA SER A 77 -5.75 -1.54 -0.42
C SER A 77 -5.78 -1.81 1.08
N GLY A 78 -4.75 -1.41 1.83
CA GLY A 78 -4.56 -1.76 3.23
C GLY A 78 -3.98 -3.16 3.46
N GLY A 79 -3.95 -4.02 2.43
CA GLY A 79 -3.27 -5.32 2.49
C GLY A 79 -1.74 -5.21 2.50
N PHE A 80 -1.07 -6.35 2.67
CA PHE A 80 0.39 -6.45 2.79
C PHE A 80 1.12 -5.80 1.60
N ASP A 81 0.72 -6.17 0.40
CA ASP A 81 1.46 -5.88 -0.83
C ASP A 81 1.42 -4.38 -1.18
N SER A 82 0.27 -3.73 -1.00
CA SER A 82 0.11 -2.31 -1.34
C SER A 82 0.86 -1.38 -0.38
N GLY A 83 0.93 -1.75 0.90
CA GLY A 83 1.74 -1.04 1.89
C GLY A 83 3.25 -1.15 1.61
N VAL A 84 3.71 -2.35 1.29
CA VAL A 84 5.14 -2.60 0.98
C VAL A 84 5.54 -1.92 -0.33
N SER A 85 4.74 -2.03 -1.39
CA SER A 85 5.03 -1.36 -2.68
C SER A 85 5.07 0.15 -2.53
N SER A 86 4.16 0.75 -1.75
CA SER A 86 4.22 2.19 -1.40
C SER A 86 5.55 2.56 -0.75
N TYR A 87 5.94 1.83 0.31
CA TYR A 87 7.19 2.06 1.01
C TYR A 87 8.43 1.95 0.11
N MET A 88 8.45 0.97 -0.81
CA MET A 88 9.56 0.79 -1.75
C MET A 88 9.76 2.00 -2.66
N LEU A 89 8.69 2.70 -3.08
CA LEU A 89 8.83 3.93 -3.86
C LEU A 89 9.19 5.15 -2.99
N MET A 90 8.69 5.23 -1.75
CA MET A 90 9.15 6.26 -0.80
C MET A 90 10.66 6.16 -0.58
N ARG A 91 11.19 4.94 -0.42
CA ARG A 91 12.64 4.63 -0.34
C ARG A 91 13.43 5.05 -1.57
N ARG A 92 12.78 5.12 -2.73
CA ARG A 92 13.38 5.58 -3.99
C ARG A 92 13.32 7.09 -4.17
N GLY A 93 12.74 7.83 -3.21
CA GLY A 93 12.68 9.28 -3.22
C GLY A 93 11.43 9.86 -3.87
N CYS A 94 10.46 9.03 -4.24
CA CYS A 94 9.17 9.47 -4.77
C CYS A 94 8.29 10.05 -3.65
N ARG A 95 7.51 11.09 -3.96
CA ARG A 95 6.38 11.48 -3.12
C ARG A 95 5.17 10.62 -3.51
N VAL A 96 4.76 9.77 -2.59
CA VAL A 96 3.69 8.79 -2.83
C VAL A 96 2.36 9.38 -2.39
N HIS A 97 1.50 9.69 -3.36
CA HIS A 97 0.08 9.92 -3.16
C HIS A 97 -0.65 8.57 -3.11
N TYR A 98 -1.83 8.53 -2.50
CA TYR A 98 -2.60 7.31 -2.34
C TYR A 98 -3.93 7.41 -3.07
N CYS A 99 -4.31 6.34 -3.77
CA CYS A 99 -5.61 6.13 -4.38
C CYS A 99 -6.21 4.86 -3.80
N PHE A 100 -7.35 4.99 -3.13
CA PHE A 100 -8.08 3.89 -2.53
C PHE A 100 -9.40 3.68 -3.25
N PHE A 101 -9.69 2.44 -3.60
CA PHE A 101 -10.98 2.03 -4.15
C PHE A 101 -11.81 1.42 -3.04
N ASN A 102 -12.84 2.14 -2.60
CA ASN A 102 -13.71 1.67 -1.54
C ASN A 102 -14.72 0.65 -2.08
N LEU A 103 -14.53 -0.61 -1.67
CA LEU A 103 -15.38 -1.76 -2.00
C LEU A 103 -16.12 -2.30 -0.75
N GLY A 104 -15.86 -1.75 0.43
CA GLY A 104 -16.17 -2.37 1.72
C GLY A 104 -16.77 -1.40 2.75
N GLY A 105 -17.21 -0.23 2.31
CA GLY A 105 -17.84 0.78 3.14
C GLY A 105 -16.88 1.55 4.06
N ALA A 106 -17.44 2.19 5.09
CA ALA A 106 -16.70 3.11 5.97
C ALA A 106 -15.59 2.42 6.78
N ALA A 107 -15.83 1.23 7.32
CA ALA A 107 -14.83 0.49 8.10
C ALA A 107 -13.60 0.13 7.26
N HIS A 108 -13.82 -0.30 6.01
CA HIS A 108 -12.76 -0.58 5.05
C HIS A 108 -11.92 0.67 4.77
N GLU A 109 -12.57 1.81 4.53
CA GLU A 109 -11.91 3.08 4.30
C GLU A 109 -11.07 3.55 5.49
N ILE A 110 -11.62 3.46 6.70
CA ILE A 110 -10.92 3.79 7.95
C ILE A 110 -9.62 2.98 8.08
N GLY A 111 -9.69 1.67 7.85
CA GLY A 111 -8.51 0.80 7.90
C GLY A 111 -7.42 1.19 6.90
N VAL A 112 -7.79 1.45 5.64
CA VAL A 112 -6.81 1.89 4.62
C VAL A 112 -6.21 3.26 4.94
N ARG A 113 -7.05 4.20 5.39
CA ARG A 113 -6.61 5.54 5.81
C ARG A 113 -5.57 5.45 6.94
N GLN A 114 -5.77 4.56 7.92
CA GLN A 114 -4.80 4.34 9.00
C GLN A 114 -3.45 3.81 8.47
N VAL A 115 -3.46 2.84 7.56
CA VAL A 115 -2.23 2.30 6.93
C VAL A 115 -1.49 3.38 6.15
N ALA A 116 -2.20 4.13 5.30
CA ALA A 116 -1.62 5.20 4.49
C ALA A 116 -1.03 6.30 5.38
N HIS A 117 -1.75 6.70 6.43
CA HIS A 117 -1.28 7.69 7.39
C HIS A 117 -0.06 7.19 8.16
N TYR A 118 -0.05 5.92 8.59
CA TYR A 118 1.10 5.31 9.28
C TYR A 118 2.37 5.35 8.41
N LEU A 119 2.27 4.88 7.16
CA LEU A 119 3.37 4.87 6.20
C LEU A 119 3.91 6.30 5.96
N TRP A 120 3.00 7.23 5.70
CA TRP A 120 3.36 8.63 5.53
C TRP A 120 4.03 9.21 6.77
N ASN A 121 3.44 9.03 7.96
CA ASN A 121 3.96 9.61 9.19
C ASN A 121 5.37 9.09 9.51
N ARG A 122 5.58 7.78 9.33
CA ARG A 122 6.83 7.10 9.64
C ARG A 122 7.95 7.36 8.63
N PHE A 123 7.62 7.45 7.34
CA PHE A 123 8.64 7.46 6.28
C PHE A 123 8.62 8.71 5.39
N GLY A 124 7.57 9.54 5.44
CA GLY A 124 7.35 10.64 4.49
C GLY A 124 6.74 11.92 5.07
N SER A 125 6.74 12.09 6.40
CA SER A 125 6.07 13.20 7.09
C SER A 125 6.60 14.60 6.76
N SER A 126 7.77 14.68 6.12
CA SER A 126 8.34 15.93 5.61
C SER A 126 7.59 16.52 4.40
N HIS A 127 6.71 15.75 3.75
CA HIS A 127 6.04 16.15 2.52
C HIS A 127 4.52 16.04 2.63
N ARG A 128 3.81 16.93 1.94
CA ARG A 128 2.35 16.86 1.82
C ARG A 128 2.00 15.89 0.71
N VAL A 129 1.16 14.91 1.02
CA VAL A 129 0.63 13.96 0.03
C VAL A 129 -0.89 13.89 0.16
N ARG A 130 -1.52 13.35 -0.89
CA ARG A 130 -2.98 13.28 -1.03
C ARG A 130 -3.43 11.85 -0.80
N PHE A 131 -4.60 11.71 -0.21
CA PHE A 131 -5.35 10.46 -0.16
C PHE A 131 -6.64 10.66 -0.94
N VAL A 132 -6.79 9.92 -2.03
CA VAL A 132 -7.97 9.96 -2.90
C VAL A 132 -8.76 8.69 -2.69
N ALA A 133 -9.97 8.81 -2.14
CA ALA A 133 -10.91 7.70 -1.99
C ALA A 133 -11.97 7.76 -3.10
N ILE A 134 -12.15 6.64 -3.80
CA ILE A 134 -13.15 6.49 -4.86
C ILE A 134 -14.15 5.44 -4.40
N ASN A 135 -15.44 5.80 -4.30
CA ASN A 135 -16.48 4.81 -4.06
C ASN A 135 -16.64 3.93 -5.30
N PHE A 136 -16.25 2.66 -5.19
CA PHE A 136 -16.26 1.73 -6.31
C PHE A 136 -17.40 0.71 -6.24
N GLU A 137 -18.27 0.80 -5.24
CA GLU A 137 -19.46 -0.05 -5.10
C GLU A 137 -20.35 -0.04 -6.36
N PRO A 138 -20.68 1.12 -6.99
CA PRO A 138 -21.50 1.12 -8.20
C PRO A 138 -20.83 0.41 -9.39
N VAL A 139 -19.51 0.54 -9.51
CA VAL A 139 -18.72 -0.12 -10.56
C VAL A 139 -18.73 -1.64 -10.37
N VAL A 140 -18.62 -2.11 -9.12
CA VAL A 140 -18.74 -3.53 -8.80
C VAL A 140 -20.13 -4.06 -9.09
N GLY A 141 -21.18 -3.33 -8.70
CA GLY A 141 -22.56 -3.71 -9.00
C GLY A 141 -22.80 -3.90 -10.49
N GLU A 142 -22.33 -2.97 -11.31
CA GLU A 142 -22.43 -3.06 -12.78
C GLU A 142 -21.66 -4.27 -13.33
N ILE A 143 -20.44 -4.54 -12.84
CA ILE A 143 -19.66 -5.70 -13.26
C ILE A 143 -20.37 -7.02 -12.90
N LEU A 144 -20.91 -7.11 -11.68
CA LEU A 144 -21.64 -8.30 -11.22
C LEU A 144 -22.90 -8.58 -12.05
N GLU A 145 -23.57 -7.53 -12.56
CA GLU A 145 -24.79 -7.68 -13.35
C GLU A 145 -24.55 -7.90 -14.85
N LYS A 146 -23.42 -7.40 -15.40
CA LYS A 146 -23.21 -7.32 -16.86
C LYS A 146 -22.05 -8.13 -17.41
N VAL A 147 -21.13 -8.59 -16.57
CA VAL A 147 -19.88 -9.22 -17.00
C VAL A 147 -19.88 -10.70 -16.61
N ASP A 148 -19.42 -11.56 -17.52
CA ASP A 148 -19.22 -12.99 -17.25
C ASP A 148 -18.27 -13.23 -16.05
N ASP A 149 -18.67 -14.12 -15.14
CA ASP A 149 -17.97 -14.48 -13.88
C ASP A 149 -16.45 -14.63 -14.04
N GLY A 150 -16.04 -15.40 -15.07
CA GLY A 150 -14.63 -15.70 -15.29
C GLY A 150 -13.79 -14.50 -15.74
N GLN A 151 -14.41 -13.39 -16.16
CA GLN A 151 -13.76 -12.17 -16.64
C GLN A 151 -13.81 -11.01 -15.62
N MET A 152 -14.72 -11.05 -14.64
CA MET A 152 -14.98 -9.97 -13.69
C MET A 152 -13.70 -9.40 -13.05
N GLY A 153 -12.78 -10.25 -12.59
CA GLY A 153 -11.55 -9.80 -11.95
C GLY A 153 -10.61 -9.00 -12.86
N VAL A 154 -10.55 -9.33 -14.15
CA VAL A 154 -9.74 -8.59 -15.13
C VAL A 154 -10.42 -7.28 -15.50
N VAL A 155 -11.74 -7.29 -15.70
CA VAL A 155 -12.52 -6.08 -16.00
C VAL A 155 -12.48 -5.09 -14.81
N LEU A 156 -12.65 -5.57 -13.58
CA LEU A 156 -12.55 -4.74 -12.37
C LEU A 156 -11.21 -4.03 -12.29
N LYS A 157 -10.10 -4.77 -12.44
CA LYS A 157 -8.75 -4.17 -12.42
C LYS A 157 -8.54 -3.18 -13.56
N ARG A 158 -9.09 -3.44 -14.74
CA ARG A 158 -9.07 -2.50 -15.87
C ARG A 158 -9.81 -1.20 -15.53
N MET A 159 -10.98 -1.28 -14.89
CA MET A 159 -11.70 -0.10 -14.41
C MET A 159 -10.93 0.66 -13.33
N MET A 160 -10.29 -0.04 -12.39
CA MET A 160 -9.42 0.59 -11.38
C MET A 160 -8.25 1.34 -12.03
N VAL A 161 -7.57 0.73 -13.01
CA VAL A 161 -6.47 1.41 -13.72
C VAL A 161 -6.96 2.62 -14.50
N ARG A 162 -8.11 2.53 -15.19
CA ARG A 162 -8.70 3.68 -15.90
C ARG A 162 -9.02 4.83 -14.93
N ALA A 163 -9.70 4.54 -13.82
CA ALA A 163 -10.03 5.53 -12.79
C ALA A 163 -8.78 6.17 -12.17
N ALA A 164 -7.80 5.34 -11.76
CA ALA A 164 -6.55 5.82 -11.18
C ALA A 164 -5.75 6.68 -12.16
N SER A 165 -5.77 6.33 -13.45
CA SER A 165 -5.07 7.10 -14.49
C SER A 165 -5.69 8.49 -14.67
N GLN A 166 -7.03 8.58 -14.69
CA GLN A 166 -7.71 9.88 -14.72
C GLN A 166 -7.40 10.72 -13.46
N VAL A 167 -7.30 10.08 -12.29
CA VAL A 167 -6.88 10.74 -11.05
C VAL A 167 -5.43 11.21 -11.14
N ALA A 168 -4.52 10.37 -11.67
CA ALA A 168 -3.12 10.71 -11.84
C ALA A 168 -2.95 11.93 -12.77
N GLU A 169 -3.63 11.94 -13.91
CA GLU A 169 -3.65 13.05 -14.85
C GLU A 169 -4.16 14.35 -14.20
N ARG A 170 -5.30 14.28 -13.48
CA ARG A 170 -5.87 15.43 -12.75
C ARG A 170 -4.89 16.07 -11.77
N TYR A 171 -4.00 15.28 -11.17
CA TYR A 171 -3.03 15.74 -10.18
C TYR A 171 -1.60 15.89 -10.72
N GLY A 172 -1.36 15.67 -12.01
CA GLY A 172 -0.03 15.78 -12.64
C GLY A 172 0.96 14.69 -12.21
N VAL A 173 0.46 13.54 -11.77
CA VAL A 173 1.25 12.41 -11.28
C VAL A 173 1.68 11.52 -12.45
N GLN A 174 2.96 11.11 -12.47
CA GLN A 174 3.57 10.48 -13.67
C GLN A 174 3.38 8.96 -13.75
N ALA A 175 3.13 8.31 -12.60
CA ALA A 175 3.02 6.86 -12.56
C ALA A 175 2.06 6.36 -11.48
N LEU A 176 1.42 5.23 -11.76
CA LEU A 176 0.70 4.43 -10.78
C LEU A 176 1.65 3.44 -10.11
N VAL A 177 1.39 3.09 -8.85
CA VAL A 177 2.12 2.03 -8.13
C VAL A 177 1.13 0.98 -7.67
N THR A 178 1.39 -0.29 -7.97
CA THR A 178 0.58 -1.41 -7.48
C THR A 178 1.43 -2.41 -6.70
N GLY A 179 0.77 -3.12 -5.77
CA GLY A 179 1.36 -4.24 -5.04
C GLY A 179 1.31 -5.57 -5.79
N GLU A 180 1.18 -5.59 -7.12
CA GLU A 180 1.03 -6.85 -7.84
C GLU A 180 2.34 -7.66 -7.89
N ALA A 181 2.26 -8.95 -7.57
CA ALA A 181 3.36 -9.92 -7.65
C ALA A 181 3.03 -11.01 -8.69
N LEU A 182 4.00 -11.45 -9.48
CA LEU A 182 3.72 -12.39 -10.56
C LEU A 182 3.35 -13.78 -10.02
N GLY A 183 2.20 -14.30 -10.42
CA GLY A 183 1.78 -15.67 -10.09
C GLY A 183 1.23 -15.88 -8.68
N GLN A 184 0.99 -14.82 -7.91
CA GLN A 184 0.40 -14.92 -6.57
C GLN A 184 -1.12 -15.17 -6.61
N VAL A 185 -1.84 -14.54 -7.55
CA VAL A 185 -3.27 -14.81 -7.80
C VAL A 185 -3.55 -14.97 -9.30
N SER A 186 -4.70 -15.55 -9.65
CA SER A 186 -5.12 -15.81 -11.03
C SER A 186 -5.13 -14.55 -11.92
N SER A 187 -5.44 -13.39 -11.35
CA SER A 187 -5.44 -12.10 -12.06
C SER A 187 -4.04 -11.52 -12.30
N GLN A 188 -2.98 -12.11 -11.72
CA GLN A 188 -1.59 -11.64 -11.80
C GLN A 188 -0.71 -12.58 -12.64
N THR A 189 -1.24 -13.09 -13.75
CA THR A 189 -0.42 -13.72 -14.80
C THR A 189 0.10 -12.68 -15.79
N LEU A 190 1.18 -12.98 -16.51
CA LEU A 190 1.70 -12.09 -17.55
C LEU A 190 0.64 -11.71 -18.60
N THR A 191 -0.27 -12.65 -18.92
CA THR A 191 -1.35 -12.38 -19.87
C THR A 191 -2.33 -11.36 -19.29
N ASN A 192 -2.80 -11.57 -18.07
CA ASN A 192 -3.76 -10.69 -17.43
C ASN A 192 -3.16 -9.32 -17.11
N LEU A 193 -1.93 -9.26 -16.58
CA LEU A 193 -1.23 -8.00 -16.32
C LEU A 193 -1.08 -7.17 -17.60
N ARG A 194 -0.68 -7.79 -18.72
CA ARG A 194 -0.60 -7.10 -20.01
C ARG A 194 -1.97 -6.56 -20.46
N LEU A 195 -3.05 -7.31 -20.23
CA LEU A 195 -4.39 -6.84 -20.58
C LEU A 195 -4.84 -5.69 -19.69
N ILE A 196 -4.52 -5.74 -18.39
CA ILE A 196 -4.80 -4.66 -17.45
C ILE A 196 -4.05 -3.39 -17.86
N ASP A 197 -2.77 -3.50 -18.24
CA ASP A 197 -1.95 -2.35 -18.62
C ASP A 197 -2.46 -1.63 -19.88
N ASN A 198 -2.95 -2.37 -20.87
CA ASN A 198 -3.36 -1.81 -22.17
C ASN A 198 -4.59 -0.87 -22.12
N VAL A 199 -5.16 -0.56 -20.96
CA VAL A 199 -6.29 0.38 -20.82
C VAL A 199 -5.88 1.82 -20.58
N SER A 200 -4.61 2.06 -20.29
CA SER A 200 -4.06 3.38 -20.07
C SER A 200 -2.61 3.46 -20.55
N ASP A 201 -2.20 4.65 -20.98
CA ASP A 201 -0.79 4.95 -21.28
C ASP A 201 0.01 5.35 -20.02
N THR A 202 -0.64 5.44 -18.85
CA THR A 202 0.03 5.77 -17.58
C THR A 202 1.02 4.67 -17.18
N LEU A 203 2.24 5.04 -16.80
CA LEU A 203 3.25 4.10 -16.33
C LEU A 203 2.78 3.40 -15.05
N ILE A 204 2.76 2.06 -15.03
CA ILE A 204 2.42 1.27 -13.84
C ILE A 204 3.68 0.60 -13.28
N LEU A 205 4.08 1.03 -12.09
CA LEU A 205 5.22 0.49 -11.36
C LEU A 205 4.78 -0.65 -10.44
N ARG A 206 5.48 -1.80 -10.53
CA ARG A 206 5.20 -3.02 -9.76
C ARG A 206 6.43 -3.48 -8.99
N PRO A 207 6.76 -2.84 -7.85
CA PRO A 207 7.98 -3.16 -7.08
C PRO A 207 8.08 -4.61 -6.64
N LEU A 208 6.93 -5.27 -6.48
CA LEU A 208 6.81 -6.63 -5.96
C LEU A 208 6.71 -7.70 -7.06
N ILE A 209 6.83 -7.32 -8.33
CA ILE A 209 6.55 -8.22 -9.46
C ILE A 209 7.31 -9.56 -9.39
N SER A 210 8.50 -9.57 -8.82
CA SER A 210 9.36 -10.75 -8.69
C SER A 210 9.56 -11.21 -7.24
N HIS A 211 8.82 -10.66 -6.28
CA HIS A 211 8.94 -11.03 -4.88
C HIS A 211 7.98 -12.18 -4.54
N ASP A 212 8.42 -13.08 -3.66
CA ASP A 212 7.53 -14.07 -3.07
C ASP A 212 6.77 -13.49 -1.86
N LYS A 213 5.71 -14.19 -1.44
CA LYS A 213 4.81 -13.75 -0.36
C LYS A 213 5.53 -13.65 0.99
N GLU A 214 6.46 -14.55 1.28
CA GLU A 214 7.23 -14.54 2.52
C GLU A 214 8.10 -13.28 2.60
N HIS A 215 8.77 -12.91 1.51
CA HIS A 215 9.54 -11.68 1.43
C HIS A 215 8.67 -10.44 1.68
N ILE A 216 7.48 -10.39 1.09
CA ILE A 216 6.54 -9.28 1.28
C ILE A 216 6.08 -9.19 2.74
N ILE A 217 5.71 -10.32 3.37
CA ILE A 217 5.29 -10.35 4.79
C ILE A 217 6.43 -9.94 5.71
N ASN A 218 7.65 -10.42 5.47
CA ASN A 218 8.81 -10.07 6.29
C ASN A 218 9.13 -8.58 6.19
N LEU A 219 9.03 -8.00 5.00
CA LEU A 219 9.20 -6.56 4.82
C LEU A 219 8.05 -5.76 5.46
N ALA A 220 6.80 -6.22 5.35
CA ALA A 220 5.65 -5.63 6.03
C ALA A 220 5.83 -5.60 7.56
N ARG A 221 6.42 -6.66 8.14
CA ARG A 221 6.79 -6.73 9.55
C ARG A 221 7.88 -5.73 9.90
N GLU A 222 8.95 -5.66 9.10
CA GLU A 222 10.06 -4.73 9.30
C GLU A 222 9.59 -3.26 9.28
N ILE A 223 8.68 -2.92 8.37
CA ILE A 223 8.16 -1.55 8.25
C ILE A 223 6.99 -1.26 9.18
N GLY A 224 6.44 -2.28 9.86
CA GLY A 224 5.36 -2.16 10.84
C GLY A 224 3.94 -2.08 10.27
N THR A 225 3.71 -2.56 9.04
CA THR A 225 2.37 -2.60 8.41
C THR A 225 1.66 -3.94 8.54
N GLU A 226 2.34 -4.99 9.03
CA GLU A 226 1.77 -6.35 9.16
C GLU A 226 0.46 -6.39 9.96
N ASP A 227 0.40 -5.73 11.11
CA ASP A 227 -0.77 -5.81 11.99
C ASP A 227 -2.02 -5.18 11.38
N PHE A 228 -1.86 -4.06 10.68
CA PHE A 228 -2.96 -3.45 9.93
C PHE A 228 -3.44 -4.37 8.81
N ALA A 229 -2.50 -4.90 8.01
CA ALA A 229 -2.80 -5.74 6.88
C ALA A 229 -3.52 -7.05 7.28
N ARG A 230 -3.22 -7.59 8.46
CA ARG A 230 -3.87 -8.80 8.98
C ARG A 230 -5.37 -8.61 9.26
N THR A 231 -5.78 -7.39 9.58
CA THR A 231 -7.20 -7.06 9.85
C THR A 231 -7.98 -6.69 8.60
N MET A 232 -7.29 -6.62 7.45
CA MET A 232 -7.86 -6.13 6.20
C MET A 232 -8.57 -7.23 5.41
N PRO A 233 -9.86 -7.10 5.06
CA PRO A 233 -10.53 -8.07 4.19
C PRO A 233 -10.08 -7.96 2.73
N GLU A 234 -9.97 -9.10 2.05
CA GLU A 234 -9.58 -9.16 0.63
C GLU A 234 -10.78 -9.01 -0.33
N TYR A 235 -11.37 -7.81 -0.41
CA TYR A 235 -12.61 -7.58 -1.19
C TYR A 235 -12.52 -7.92 -2.69
N CYS A 236 -11.40 -7.64 -3.36
CA CYS A 236 -11.23 -7.96 -4.78
C CYS A 236 -11.26 -9.48 -5.06
N GLY A 237 -10.86 -10.31 -4.09
CA GLY A 237 -10.87 -11.76 -4.22
C GLY A 237 -12.28 -12.36 -4.13
N VAL A 238 -13.17 -11.72 -3.38
CA VAL A 238 -14.54 -12.17 -3.14
C VAL A 238 -15.42 -12.04 -4.39
N ILE A 239 -15.09 -11.10 -5.28
CA ILE A 239 -15.90 -10.79 -6.48
C ILE A 239 -15.64 -11.78 -7.62
N SER A 240 -14.51 -12.48 -7.63
CA SER A 240 -14.12 -13.33 -8.78
C SER A 240 -14.49 -14.80 -8.60
N LYS A 241 -15.53 -15.25 -9.30
CA LYS A 241 -15.88 -16.67 -9.44
C LYS A 241 -15.12 -17.30 -10.62
N SER A 242 -14.44 -18.42 -10.37
CA SER A 242 -13.65 -19.16 -11.38
C SER A 242 -12.76 -18.26 -12.27
N PRO A 243 -11.89 -17.41 -11.70
CA PRO A 243 -11.19 -16.38 -12.44
C PRO A 243 -10.26 -16.94 -13.51
N THR A 244 -10.31 -16.36 -14.70
CA THR A 244 -9.52 -16.79 -15.85
C THR A 244 -8.04 -16.47 -15.66
N VAL A 245 -7.18 -17.50 -15.73
CA VAL A 245 -5.71 -17.37 -15.60
C VAL A 245 -5.06 -16.81 -16.88
N LYS A 246 -5.71 -17.01 -18.04
CA LYS A 246 -5.25 -16.56 -19.35
C LYS A 246 -6.41 -15.93 -20.13
N ALA A 247 -6.74 -14.69 -19.81
CA ALA A 247 -7.84 -14.00 -20.47
C ALA A 247 -7.55 -13.77 -21.95
N VAL A 248 -8.60 -13.85 -22.77
CA VAL A 248 -8.53 -13.59 -24.22
C VAL A 248 -8.93 -12.14 -24.44
N LYS A 249 -8.02 -11.36 -25.06
CA LYS A 249 -8.22 -9.91 -25.28
C LYS A 249 -9.60 -9.58 -25.86
N ALA A 250 -9.98 -10.25 -26.94
CA ALA A 250 -11.25 -10.01 -27.63
C ALA A 250 -12.46 -10.31 -26.74
N LYS A 251 -12.37 -11.29 -25.82
CA LYS A 251 -13.44 -11.57 -24.86
C LYS A 251 -13.56 -10.43 -23.84
N ILE A 252 -12.44 -10.01 -23.24
CA ILE A 252 -12.43 -8.89 -22.28
C ILE A 252 -12.98 -7.61 -22.90
N GLU A 253 -12.56 -7.27 -24.12
CA GLU A 253 -13.05 -6.07 -24.82
C GLU A 253 -14.54 -6.17 -25.18
N ALA A 254 -15.06 -7.38 -25.46
CA ALA A 254 -16.48 -7.60 -25.69
C ALA A 254 -17.30 -7.47 -24.40
N GLU A 255 -16.83 -8.04 -23.29
CA GLU A 255 -17.50 -7.90 -21.98
C GLU A 255 -17.53 -6.43 -21.53
N GLU A 256 -16.46 -5.66 -21.79
CA GLU A 256 -16.43 -4.23 -21.47
C GLU A 256 -17.46 -3.41 -22.25
N GLN A 257 -17.95 -3.87 -23.41
CA GLN A 257 -19.00 -3.16 -24.13
C GLN A 257 -20.36 -3.23 -23.43
N ASN A 258 -20.53 -4.19 -22.51
CA ASN A 258 -21.75 -4.30 -21.69
C ASN A 258 -21.72 -3.36 -20.48
N PHE A 259 -20.56 -2.78 -20.15
CA PHE A 259 -20.37 -1.91 -18.99
C PHE A 259 -20.70 -0.45 -19.34
N ASP A 260 -21.54 0.20 -18.53
CA ASP A 260 -21.80 1.65 -18.67
C ASP A 260 -20.65 2.48 -18.08
N PHE A 261 -19.84 3.06 -18.96
CA PHE A 261 -18.70 3.91 -18.58
C PHE A 261 -19.10 5.22 -17.88
N SER A 262 -20.34 5.68 -18.00
CA SER A 262 -20.80 6.87 -17.28
C SER A 262 -20.77 6.68 -15.76
N ILE A 263 -20.91 5.44 -15.29
CA ILE A 263 -20.76 5.06 -13.87
C ILE A 263 -19.32 5.32 -13.41
N LEU A 264 -18.33 4.89 -14.21
CA LEU A 264 -16.92 5.09 -13.91
C LEU A 264 -16.54 6.57 -13.88
N GLU A 265 -17.01 7.33 -14.87
CA GLU A 265 -16.78 8.78 -14.95
C GLU A 265 -17.37 9.51 -13.74
N LYS A 266 -18.58 9.12 -13.33
CA LYS A 266 -19.26 9.68 -12.16
C LYS A 266 -18.45 9.42 -10.87
N VAL A 267 -18.05 8.18 -10.59
CA VAL A 267 -17.33 7.87 -9.34
C VAL A 267 -15.96 8.55 -9.28
N VAL A 268 -15.30 8.75 -10.43
CA VAL A 268 -14.02 9.48 -10.52
C VAL A 268 -14.23 10.99 -10.34
N ALA A 269 -15.34 11.55 -10.81
CA ALA A 269 -15.69 12.94 -10.58
C ALA A 269 -16.00 13.21 -9.09
N GLU A 270 -16.69 12.28 -8.44
CA GLU A 270 -17.11 12.35 -7.03
C GLU A 270 -16.01 11.90 -6.04
N ALA A 271 -14.82 11.53 -6.52
CA ALA A 271 -13.72 11.06 -5.70
C ALA A 271 -13.35 12.06 -4.58
N ASN A 272 -13.31 11.57 -3.34
CA ASN A 272 -12.97 12.37 -2.17
C ASN A 272 -11.45 12.52 -2.06
N ASN A 273 -10.95 13.75 -1.94
CA ASN A 273 -9.52 14.03 -1.84
C ASN A 273 -9.21 14.75 -0.52
N VAL A 274 -8.36 14.13 0.29
CA VAL A 274 -7.99 14.62 1.62
C VAL A 274 -6.46 14.75 1.71
N ASP A 275 -5.98 15.79 2.40
CA ASP A 275 -4.56 15.87 2.78
C ASP A 275 -4.29 14.82 3.86
N ILE A 276 -3.27 13.98 3.68
CA ILE A 276 -2.99 12.83 4.57
C ILE A 276 -2.84 13.23 6.05
N ARG A 277 -2.50 14.50 6.32
CA ARG A 277 -2.31 15.06 7.67
C ARG A 277 -3.64 15.20 8.43
N ASP A 278 -4.73 15.37 7.70
CA ASP A 278 -6.05 15.63 8.26
C ASP A 278 -6.81 14.32 8.54
N ILE A 279 -6.33 13.19 8.01
CA ILE A 279 -6.94 11.86 8.20
C ILE A 279 -7.08 11.48 9.67
N ALA A 280 -6.05 11.69 10.49
CA ALA A 280 -6.04 11.26 11.88
C ALA A 280 -7.15 11.91 12.72
N GLN A 281 -7.54 13.14 12.38
CA GLN A 281 -8.63 13.86 13.06
C GLN A 281 -10.01 13.35 12.61
N GLN A 282 -10.17 13.02 11.32
CA GLN A 282 -11.43 12.52 10.76
C GLN A 282 -11.74 11.09 11.23
N THR A 283 -10.74 10.21 11.27
CA THR A 283 -10.94 8.80 11.66
C THR A 283 -11.37 8.63 13.12
N GLN A 284 -11.03 9.56 14.02
CA GLN A 284 -11.48 9.51 15.41
C GLN A 284 -12.95 9.91 15.59
N GLN A 285 -13.54 10.61 14.61
CA GLN A 285 -14.93 11.09 14.69
C GLN A 285 -15.96 10.11 14.12
N GLU A 286 -15.54 9.14 13.30
CA GLU A 286 -16.41 8.26 12.52
C GLU A 286 -16.60 6.84 13.10
N VAL A 287 -16.14 6.57 14.33
CA VAL A 287 -16.38 5.27 14.97
C VAL A 287 -17.84 5.19 15.43
N VAL A 288 -18.71 4.77 14.51
CA VAL A 288 -20.09 4.38 14.84
C VAL A 288 -20.01 2.99 15.46
N GLU A 289 -20.33 2.88 16.76
CA GLU A 289 -20.56 1.58 17.39
C GLU A 289 -21.75 0.92 16.70
N VAL A 290 -21.51 -0.22 16.05
CA VAL A 290 -22.59 -1.06 15.54
C VAL A 290 -23.27 -1.69 16.75
N GLU A 291 -24.55 -1.39 16.95
CA GLU A 291 -25.34 -2.00 18.00
C GLU A 291 -25.40 -3.52 17.76
N THR A 292 -25.01 -4.31 18.76
CA THR A 292 -25.04 -5.78 18.67
C THR A 292 -26.21 -6.30 19.50
N VAL A 293 -27.08 -7.08 18.87
CA VAL A 293 -28.22 -7.72 19.52
C VAL A 293 -27.94 -9.21 19.70
N SER A 294 -28.39 -9.78 20.82
CA SER A 294 -28.18 -11.20 21.18
C SER A 294 -29.35 -12.11 20.77
N GLY A 295 -30.40 -11.56 20.16
CA GLY A 295 -31.56 -12.29 19.66
C GLY A 295 -32.44 -11.40 18.79
N PHE A 296 -33.36 -12.02 18.05
CA PHE A 296 -34.26 -11.33 17.13
C PHE A 296 -35.55 -10.91 17.87
N GLY A 297 -35.96 -9.66 17.67
CA GLY A 297 -37.29 -9.17 18.00
C GLY A 297 -38.36 -9.65 17.01
N PRO A 298 -39.66 -9.53 17.34
CA PRO A 298 -40.75 -10.01 16.51
C PRO A 298 -40.92 -9.27 15.16
N ASN A 299 -40.24 -8.14 14.97
CA ASN A 299 -40.27 -7.33 13.75
C ASN A 299 -38.90 -7.22 13.07
N ASP A 300 -37.92 -8.00 13.52
CA ASP A 300 -36.58 -7.95 12.93
C ASP A 300 -36.57 -8.70 11.61
N VAL A 301 -35.81 -8.17 10.65
CA VAL A 301 -35.61 -8.76 9.33
C VAL A 301 -34.13 -9.02 9.14
N ILE A 302 -33.79 -10.20 8.64
CA ILE A 302 -32.44 -10.55 8.24
C ILE A 302 -32.24 -10.15 6.80
N LEU A 303 -31.31 -9.24 6.55
CA LEU A 303 -30.85 -8.96 5.19
C LEU A 303 -29.75 -9.97 4.82
N ASP A 304 -30.02 -10.83 3.86
CA ASP A 304 -29.00 -11.73 3.30
C ASP A 304 -28.21 -10.98 2.24
N ILE A 305 -26.98 -10.60 2.60
CA ILE A 305 -26.08 -9.78 1.79
C ILE A 305 -25.13 -10.58 0.88
N ARG A 306 -25.24 -11.91 0.91
CA ARG A 306 -24.44 -12.80 0.06
C ARG A 306 -24.77 -12.61 -1.41
N SER A 307 -23.93 -13.12 -2.32
CA SER A 307 -24.23 -13.06 -3.76
C SER A 307 -25.50 -13.86 -4.09
N VAL A 308 -26.21 -13.48 -5.16
CA VAL A 308 -27.46 -14.16 -5.57
C VAL A 308 -27.24 -15.67 -5.72
N ASP A 309 -26.14 -16.09 -6.36
CA ASP A 309 -25.89 -17.52 -6.54
C ASP A 309 -25.58 -18.24 -5.21
N GLU A 310 -24.95 -17.58 -4.23
CA GLU A 310 -24.75 -18.19 -2.90
C GLU A 310 -26.06 -18.36 -2.14
N GLN A 311 -27.00 -17.44 -2.34
CA GLN A 311 -28.34 -17.53 -1.78
C GLN A 311 -29.14 -18.65 -2.45
N ASP A 312 -29.01 -18.80 -3.77
CA ASP A 312 -29.66 -19.85 -4.54
C ASP A 312 -29.07 -21.24 -4.22
N GLU A 313 -27.74 -21.36 -4.13
CA GLU A 313 -27.06 -22.62 -3.77
C GLU A 313 -27.29 -23.00 -2.31
N LYS A 314 -27.27 -22.02 -1.40
CA LYS A 314 -27.42 -22.24 0.05
C LYS A 314 -28.36 -21.21 0.67
N PRO A 315 -29.68 -21.40 0.53
CA PRO A 315 -30.67 -20.48 1.07
C PRO A 315 -30.56 -20.37 2.59
N LEU A 316 -30.42 -19.14 3.10
CA LEU A 316 -30.47 -18.90 4.54
C LEU A 316 -31.92 -18.98 5.00
N LYS A 317 -32.20 -19.92 5.91
CA LYS A 317 -33.52 -20.07 6.53
C LYS A 317 -33.37 -19.97 8.04
N VAL A 318 -34.03 -18.98 8.62
CA VAL A 318 -34.09 -18.78 10.08
C VAL A 318 -35.55 -18.86 10.50
N GLU A 319 -35.87 -19.75 11.44
CA GLU A 319 -37.25 -19.89 11.92
C GLU A 319 -37.71 -18.63 12.67
N GLY A 320 -38.90 -18.14 12.32
CA GLY A 320 -39.54 -17.02 13.02
C GLY A 320 -39.00 -15.63 12.65
N VAL A 321 -38.13 -15.52 11.65
CA VAL A 321 -37.54 -14.25 11.19
C VAL A 321 -37.62 -14.16 9.66
N GLU A 322 -38.06 -13.04 9.13
CA GLU A 322 -38.08 -12.81 7.68
C GLU A 322 -36.65 -12.64 7.17
N VAL A 323 -36.30 -13.36 6.11
CA VAL A 323 -35.01 -13.23 5.42
C VAL A 323 -35.25 -12.56 4.07
N VAL A 324 -34.78 -11.33 3.91
CA VAL A 324 -34.85 -10.56 2.67
C VAL A 324 -33.53 -10.68 1.93
N SER A 325 -33.61 -11.11 0.67
CA SER A 325 -32.47 -11.12 -0.24
C SER A 325 -32.08 -9.69 -0.59
N LEU A 326 -30.89 -9.27 -0.17
CA LEU A 326 -30.36 -7.97 -0.53
C LEU A 326 -28.83 -8.05 -0.67
N PRO A 327 -28.31 -8.52 -1.82
CA PRO A 327 -26.87 -8.63 -2.05
C PRO A 327 -26.13 -7.34 -1.68
N PHE A 328 -24.91 -7.46 -1.14
CA PHE A 328 -24.20 -6.34 -0.51
C PHE A 328 -24.07 -5.07 -1.39
N TYR A 329 -24.01 -5.22 -2.71
CA TYR A 329 -23.88 -4.12 -3.67
C TYR A 329 -25.20 -3.37 -3.94
N LYS A 330 -26.34 -3.88 -3.45
CA LYS A 330 -27.66 -3.22 -3.51
C LYS A 330 -28.01 -2.52 -2.20
N LEU A 331 -27.24 -2.74 -1.14
CA LEU A 331 -27.54 -2.28 0.21
C LEU A 331 -27.67 -0.75 0.27
N SER A 332 -26.72 -0.03 -0.32
CA SER A 332 -26.71 1.44 -0.34
C SER A 332 -27.88 2.04 -1.14
N THR A 333 -28.40 1.32 -2.14
CA THR A 333 -29.45 1.83 -3.04
C THR A 333 -30.87 1.45 -2.62
N GLN A 334 -31.05 0.34 -1.90
CA GLN A 334 -32.36 -0.21 -1.54
C GLN A 334 -32.66 -0.18 -0.05
N PHE A 335 -31.66 0.08 0.80
CA PHE A 335 -31.80 0.14 2.26
C PHE A 335 -31.18 1.39 2.89
N GLY A 336 -30.11 1.93 2.29
CA GLY A 336 -29.33 3.09 2.78
C GLY A 336 -30.04 4.44 2.70
#